data_AF-A0AB38ZEN9-F1
#
_entry.id   AF-A0AB38ZEN9-F1
#
_cell.length_a   1.000
_cell.length_b   1.000
_cell.length_c   1.000
_cell.angle_alpha   90.00
_cell.angle_beta   90.00
_cell.angle_gamma   90.00
#
_symmetry.space_group_name_H-M   'P 1'
#
loop_
_entity.id
_entity.type
_entity.pdbx_description
1 polymer ?
#
loop_
_entity_poly.entity_id
_entity_poly.type
_entity_poly.pdbx_seq_one_letter_code
_entity_poly.pdbx_strand_id
1 'polypeptide(L)'
;MNAVVIFLLQFLIQVVVSTSVSTSTINGQTITYLDNKKVDLSKAEILEKTDLCTVYKPAENKSCTLVKCVHGATSVKCGGSSSVSSSGNMTPEEVDDFNRLSNKY
;
A
#
# COMPACT_ATOMS: atom_id res chain seq x y z
N MET A 1 19.58 -44.42 0.50
CA MET A 1 19.54 -43.17 1.29
C MET A 1 19.43 -42.00 0.32
N ASN A 2 18.23 -41.47 0.05
CA ASN A 2 18.05 -40.24 -0.76
C ASN A 2 16.65 -39.63 -0.56
N ALA A 3 16.16 -39.60 0.69
CA ALA A 3 14.89 -38.94 1.03
C ALA A 3 15.10 -37.58 1.72
N VAL A 4 16.31 -37.30 2.20
CA VAL A 4 16.61 -36.11 3.02
C VAL A 4 16.78 -34.83 2.19
N VAL A 5 17.18 -34.96 0.92
CA VAL A 5 17.44 -33.79 0.04
C VAL A 5 16.13 -33.17 -0.48
N ILE A 6 15.07 -33.98 -0.65
CA ILE A 6 13.81 -33.51 -1.25
C ILE A 6 12.97 -32.69 -0.25
N PHE A 7 13.08 -32.97 1.05
CA PHE A 7 12.33 -32.25 2.09
C PHE A 7 12.89 -30.85 2.41
N LEU A 8 14.20 -30.63 2.20
CA LEU A 8 14.83 -29.33 2.48
C LEU A 8 14.54 -28.29 1.40
N LEU A 9 14.22 -28.71 0.17
CA LEU A 9 13.95 -27.78 -0.93
C LEU A 9 12.58 -27.09 -0.81
N GLN A 10 11.59 -27.74 -0.18
CA GLN A 10 10.23 -27.19 -0.05
C GLN A 10 10.12 -26.10 1.03
N PHE A 11 11.07 -26.01 1.96
CA PHE A 11 11.12 -24.94 2.95
C PHE A 11 11.74 -23.64 2.43
N LEU A 12 12.44 -23.68 1.29
CA LEU A 12 13.10 -22.50 0.71
C LEU A 12 12.19 -21.65 -0.21
N ILE A 13 11.00 -22.15 -0.58
CA ILE A 13 10.11 -21.49 -1.55
C ILE A 13 8.92 -20.80 -0.86
N GLN A 14 9.01 -20.52 0.44
CA GLN A 14 8.15 -19.51 1.07
C GLN A 14 8.83 -18.15 1.03
N VAL A 15 9.30 -17.74 -0.15
CA VAL A 15 9.51 -16.32 -0.42
C VAL A 15 8.12 -15.73 -0.55
N VAL A 16 7.54 -15.39 0.61
CA VAL A 16 6.42 -14.45 0.66
C VAL A 16 6.93 -13.25 -0.11
N VAL A 17 6.37 -13.01 -1.29
CA VAL A 17 6.70 -11.85 -2.11
C VAL A 17 6.11 -10.65 -1.37
N SER A 18 6.78 -10.22 -0.30
CA SER A 18 6.44 -9.03 0.44
C SER A 18 6.80 -7.88 -0.47
N THR A 19 5.80 -7.35 -1.19
CA THR A 19 5.97 -6.15 -1.99
C THR A 19 6.56 -5.08 -1.09
N SER A 20 7.74 -4.55 -1.45
CA SER A 20 8.36 -3.52 -0.64
C SER A 20 7.57 -2.23 -0.84
N VAL A 21 7.01 -1.73 0.26
CA VAL A 21 6.25 -0.48 0.26
C VAL A 21 7.05 0.57 0.99
N SER A 22 7.26 1.72 0.35
CA SER A 22 7.83 2.88 1.02
C SER A 22 7.07 4.14 0.63
N THR A 23 6.99 5.08 1.57
CA THR A 23 6.37 6.39 1.38
C THR A 23 7.40 7.46 1.74
N SER A 24 7.52 8.49 0.92
CA SER A 24 8.42 9.62 1.16
C SER A 24 7.68 10.92 0.91
N THR A 25 7.84 11.90 1.79
CA THR A 25 7.24 13.22 1.62
C THR A 25 8.28 14.17 1.01
N ILE A 26 8.05 14.63 -0.21
CA ILE A 26 8.90 15.61 -0.89
C ILE A 26 8.05 16.83 -1.22
N ASN A 27 8.45 18.02 -0.76
CA ASN A 27 7.72 19.27 -0.96
C ASN A 27 6.24 19.21 -0.50
N GLY A 28 5.99 18.56 0.65
CA GLY A 28 4.63 18.39 1.19
C GLY A 28 3.76 17.38 0.44
N GLN A 29 4.28 16.72 -0.60
CA GLN A 29 3.57 15.66 -1.31
C GLN A 29 4.11 14.30 -0.92
N THR A 30 3.21 13.42 -0.48
CA THR A 30 3.51 12.01 -0.24
C THR A 30 3.65 11.28 -1.57
N ILE A 31 4.83 10.70 -1.79
CA ILE A 31 5.17 9.83 -2.91
C ILE A 31 5.25 8.40 -2.40
N THR A 32 4.51 7.51 -3.04
CA THR A 32 4.52 6.07 -2.74
C THR A 32 5.37 5.32 -3.75
N TYR A 33 6.16 4.37 -3.26
CA TYR A 33 6.91 3.42 -4.06
C TYR A 33 6.47 1.99 -3.72
N LEU A 34 6.28 1.18 -4.75
CA LEU A 34 6.02 -0.26 -4.69
C LEU A 34 7.12 -0.98 -5.44
N ASP A 35 7.85 -1.88 -4.78
CA ASP A 35 8.97 -2.62 -5.37
C ASP A 35 10.01 -1.71 -6.04
N ASN A 36 10.37 -0.63 -5.34
CA ASN A 36 11.26 0.46 -5.80
C ASN A 36 10.76 1.23 -7.04
N LYS A 37 9.51 1.04 -7.47
CA LYS A 37 8.87 1.82 -8.54
C LYS A 37 7.92 2.84 -7.96
N LYS A 38 8.05 4.09 -8.41
CA LYS A 38 7.11 5.16 -8.04
C LYS A 38 5.72 4.82 -8.56
N VAL A 39 4.71 4.90 -7.71
CA VAL A 39 3.30 4.71 -8.08
C VAL A 39 2.83 5.90 -8.92
N ASP A 40 2.31 5.62 -10.11
CA ASP A 40 1.67 6.60 -10.99
C ASP A 40 0.15 6.60 -10.79
N LEU A 41 -0.33 7.50 -9.92
CA LEU A 41 -1.76 7.62 -9.61
C LEU A 41 -2.61 7.99 -10.84
N SER A 42 -2.03 8.53 -11.92
CA SER A 42 -2.78 8.83 -13.15
C SER A 42 -3.19 7.57 -13.92
N LYS A 43 -2.51 6.44 -13.66
CA LYS A 43 -2.78 5.14 -14.27
C LYS A 43 -3.50 4.18 -13.31
N ALA A 44 -3.68 4.58 -12.06
CA ALA A 44 -4.31 3.76 -11.05
C ALA A 44 -5.84 3.72 -11.25
N GLU A 45 -6.43 2.57 -11.00
CA GLU A 45 -7.88 2.41 -10.97
C GLU A 45 -8.42 2.99 -9.66
N ILE A 46 -9.50 3.77 -9.71
CA ILE A 46 -10.16 4.29 -8.52
C ILE A 46 -11.20 3.28 -8.06
N LEU A 47 -11.03 2.76 -6.84
CA LEU A 47 -11.95 1.78 -6.24
C LEU A 47 -13.09 2.44 -5.47
N GLU A 48 -12.76 3.52 -4.74
CA GLU A 48 -13.72 4.30 -3.96
C GLU A 48 -13.21 5.74 -3.85
N LYS A 49 -14.12 6.71 -3.88
CA LYS A 49 -13.81 8.12 -3.67
C LYS A 49 -14.85 8.74 -2.77
N THR A 50 -14.39 9.45 -1.76
CA THR A 50 -15.18 10.33 -0.91
C THR A 50 -14.72 11.78 -1.12
N ASP A 51 -15.32 12.72 -0.39
CA ASP A 51 -14.89 14.11 -0.40
C ASP A 51 -13.52 14.32 0.27
N LEU A 52 -13.10 13.38 1.14
CA LEU A 52 -11.90 13.50 1.98
C LEU A 52 -10.77 12.57 1.54
N CYS A 53 -11.09 11.42 0.97
CA CYS A 53 -10.13 10.37 0.65
C CYS A 53 -10.46 9.68 -0.67
N THR A 54 -9.44 9.12 -1.33
CA THR A 54 -9.59 8.30 -2.53
C THR A 54 -8.79 7.02 -2.36
N VAL A 55 -9.42 5.90 -2.72
CA VAL A 55 -8.81 4.57 -2.75
C VAL A 55 -8.45 4.23 -4.18
N TYR A 56 -7.17 3.93 -4.36
CA TYR A 56 -6.55 3.59 -5.62
C TYR A 56 -6.10 2.12 -5.61
N LYS A 57 -6.17 1.51 -6.78
CA LYS A 57 -5.52 0.25 -7.12
C LYS A 57 -4.40 0.55 -8.12
N PRO A 58 -3.13 0.56 -7.68
CA PRO A 58 -1.99 0.89 -8.53
C PRO A 58 -1.87 -0.04 -9.74
N ALA A 59 -1.49 0.52 -10.89
CA ALA A 59 -1.24 -0.27 -12.10
C ALA A 59 0.04 -1.12 -11.98
N GLU A 60 1.00 -0.63 -11.18
CA GLU A 60 2.29 -1.27 -10.92
C GLU A 60 2.13 -2.57 -10.14
N ASN A 61 1.15 -2.63 -9.23
CA ASN A 61 0.83 -3.82 -8.49
C ASN A 61 -0.66 -3.87 -8.12
N LYS A 62 -1.41 -4.71 -8.85
CA LYS A 62 -2.85 -4.88 -8.67
C LYS A 62 -3.24 -5.65 -7.39
N SER A 63 -2.28 -6.22 -6.65
CA SER A 63 -2.55 -6.80 -5.33
C SER A 63 -2.48 -5.77 -4.20
N CYS A 64 -2.10 -4.53 -4.53
CA CYS A 64 -2.03 -3.42 -3.59
C CYS A 64 -3.27 -2.52 -3.64
N THR A 65 -3.59 -1.95 -2.50
CA THR A 65 -4.55 -0.85 -2.33
C THR A 65 -3.82 0.34 -1.71
N LEU A 66 -4.21 1.54 -2.13
CA LEU A 66 -3.65 2.79 -1.64
C LEU A 66 -4.78 3.75 -1.29
N VAL A 67 -4.87 4.17 -0.04
CA VAL A 67 -5.76 5.23 0.41
C VAL A 67 -4.96 6.52 0.47
N LYS A 68 -5.46 7.59 -0.14
CA LYS A 68 -4.85 8.93 -0.06
C LYS A 68 -5.92 9.96 0.26
N CYS A 69 -5.70 10.74 1.30
CA CYS A 69 -6.61 11.79 1.74
C CYS A 69 -6.12 13.19 1.38
N VAL A 70 -7.04 14.15 1.40
CA VAL A 70 -6.83 15.54 0.95
C VAL A 70 -5.68 16.24 1.68
N HIS A 71 -5.47 15.96 2.97
CA HIS A 71 -4.38 16.55 3.75
C HIS A 71 -3.09 15.71 3.73
N GLY A 72 -2.99 14.73 2.82
CA GLY A 72 -1.73 14.02 2.53
C GLY A 72 -1.50 12.73 3.33
N ALA A 73 -2.44 12.38 4.21
CA ALA A 73 -2.45 11.06 4.85
C ALA A 73 -2.57 9.97 3.78
N THR A 74 -1.71 8.95 3.88
CA THR A 74 -1.64 7.88 2.90
C THR A 74 -1.49 6.54 3.62
N SER A 75 -2.26 5.54 3.20
CA SER A 75 -2.14 4.16 3.63
C SER A 75 -1.94 3.30 2.39
N VAL A 76 -1.07 2.31 2.46
CA VAL A 76 -0.77 1.41 1.36
C VAL A 76 -0.72 0.00 1.93
N LYS A 77 -1.45 -0.93 1.31
CA LYS A 77 -1.55 -2.31 1.76
C LYS A 77 -1.35 -3.24 0.57
N CYS A 78 -0.41 -4.18 0.70
CA CYS A 78 -0.02 -5.11 -0.33
C CYS A 78 0.19 -6.49 0.29
N GLY A 79 -0.73 -7.44 0.10
CA GLY A 79 -0.50 -8.88 0.33
C GLY A 79 0.36 -9.30 1.54
N GLY A 80 0.23 -8.65 2.70
CA GLY A 80 1.03 -8.92 3.91
C GLY A 80 1.99 -7.80 4.36
N SER A 81 2.12 -6.72 3.59
CA SER A 81 2.88 -5.51 3.94
C SER A 81 1.96 -4.30 3.95
N SER A 82 2.11 -3.43 4.94
CA SER A 82 1.37 -2.17 5.04
C SER A 82 2.31 -1.03 5.40
N SER A 83 2.09 0.13 4.80
CA SER A 83 2.75 1.39 5.17
C SER A 83 1.69 2.47 5.38
N VAL A 84 1.85 3.24 6.44
CA VAL A 84 0.96 4.35 6.78
C VAL A 84 1.80 5.60 7.01
N SER A 85 1.45 6.69 6.34
CA SER A 85 2.02 8.01 6.57
C SER A 85 0.90 8.96 6.97
N SER A 86 0.94 9.43 8.21
CA SER A 86 0.02 10.44 8.76
C SER A 86 0.63 11.84 8.69
N SER A 87 1.34 12.17 7.59
CA SER A 87 2.10 13.43 7.46
C SER A 87 1.21 14.68 7.26
N GLY A 88 -0.08 14.58 7.55
CA GLY A 88 -1.09 15.62 7.31
C GLY A 88 -1.81 16.03 8.59
N ASN A 89 -2.17 17.31 8.69
CA ASN A 89 -3.10 17.80 9.71
C ASN A 89 -4.53 17.43 9.30
N MET A 90 -4.90 16.16 9.47
CA MET A 90 -6.22 15.68 9.14
C MET A 90 -7.29 16.28 10.06
N THR A 91 -8.46 16.58 9.51
CA THR A 91 -9.64 16.87 10.33
C THR A 91 -10.14 15.58 10.99
N PRO A 92 -10.93 15.65 12.08
CA PRO A 92 -11.50 14.44 12.70
C PRO A 92 -12.32 13.60 11.70
N GLU A 93 -13.09 14.24 10.83
CA GLU A 93 -13.86 13.57 9.78
C GLU A 93 -12.97 12.82 8.78
N GLU A 94 -11.82 13.41 8.42
CA GLU A 94 -10.86 12.76 7.51
C GLU A 94 -10.13 11.62 8.19
N VAL A 95 -9.85 11.71 9.50
CA VAL A 95 -9.30 10.60 10.28
C VAL A 95 -10.27 9.42 10.27
N ASP A 96 -11.55 9.67 10.50
CA ASP A 96 -12.58 8.63 10.49
C ASP A 96 -12.71 8.00 9.10
N ASP A 97 -12.71 8.81 8.04
CA ASP A 97 -12.81 8.31 6.68
C ASP A 97 -11.55 7.54 6.26
N PHE A 98 -10.37 8.03 6.64
CA PHE A 98 -9.09 7.36 6.42
C PHE A 98 -9.04 6.00 7.11
N ASN A 99 -9.46 5.92 8.37
CA ASN A 99 -9.50 4.68 9.15
C ASN A 99 -10.52 3.70 8.57
N ARG A 100 -11.72 4.18 8.22
CA ARG A 100 -12.78 3.39 7.60
C ARG A 100 -12.29 2.75 6.30
N LEU A 101 -11.70 3.55 5.41
CA LEU A 101 -11.19 3.08 4.12
C LEU A 101 -9.98 2.17 4.27
N SER A 102 -9.03 2.50 5.15
CA SER A 102 -7.83 1.70 5.39
C SER A 102 -8.13 0.34 6.02
N ASN A 103 -9.21 0.22 6.79
CA ASN A 103 -9.66 -1.05 7.35
C ASN A 103 -10.46 -1.89 6.34
N LYS A 104 -11.22 -1.23 5.46
CA LYS A 104 -12.03 -1.89 4.43
C LYS A 104 -11.17 -2.50 3.32
N TYR A 105 -10.10 -1.80 2.92
CA TYR A 105 -9.22 -2.16 1.80
C TYR A 105 -7.87 -2.73 2.26
#